data_AF-A0A1F3VAD3-F1
#
_entry.id   AF-A0A1F3VAD3-F1
#
_cell.length_a   1.000
_cell.length_b   1.000
_cell.length_c   1.000
_cell.angle_alpha   90.00
_cell.angle_beta   90.00
_cell.angle_gamma   90.00
#
_symmetry.space_group_name_H-M   'P 1'
#
loop_
_entity.id
_entity.type
_entity.pdbx_description
1 polymer ?
#
loop_
_entity_poly.entity_id
_entity_poly.type
_entity_poly.pdbx_seq_one_letter_code
_entity_poly.pdbx_strand_id
1 'polypeptide(L)'
;MFNIKNFKDMIIELQVRMKKSLRGKLDEKIEKKIIDEFSNTYMAMTDKYSNAVQSGINLPILQKFASFPVEERVYLALLDLLERMEIDFSQKFAMDLKHGLENEIEIGKIKIAFLDGIRRELNFARFIE
;
A
#
# COMPACT_ATOMS: atom_id res chain seq x y z
N MET A 1 -4.78 -6.26 -18.27
CA MET A 1 -5.21 -7.18 -17.19
C MET A 1 -4.28 -6.97 -16.02
N PHE A 2 -4.76 -6.93 -14.78
CA PHE A 2 -3.87 -6.66 -13.64
C PHE A 2 -2.78 -7.73 -13.49
N ASN A 3 -1.51 -7.31 -13.58
CA ASN A 3 -0.37 -8.21 -13.47
C ASN A 3 0.23 -8.18 -12.06
N ILE A 4 -0.07 -9.21 -11.27
CA ILE A 4 0.36 -9.34 -9.87
C ILE A 4 1.90 -9.36 -9.76
N LYS A 5 2.59 -10.06 -10.67
CA LYS A 5 4.05 -10.15 -10.62
C LYS A 5 4.68 -8.77 -10.82
N ASN A 6 4.24 -8.06 -11.86
CA ASN A 6 4.72 -6.71 -12.14
C ASN A 6 4.44 -5.77 -10.96
N PHE A 7 3.25 -5.86 -10.36
CA PHE A 7 2.92 -5.06 -9.18
C PHE A 7 3.86 -5.33 -7.99
N LYS A 8 4.18 -6.59 -7.70
CA LYS A 8 5.11 -6.94 -6.61
C LYS A 8 6.53 -6.44 -6.90
N ASP A 9 7.00 -6.56 -8.13
CA ASP A 9 8.30 -6.02 -8.55
C ASP A 9 8.34 -4.48 -8.38
N MET A 10 7.25 -3.79 -8.76
CA MET A 10 7.10 -2.34 -8.57
C MET A 10 7.08 -1.92 -7.08
N ILE A 11 6.49 -2.71 -6.19
CA ILE A 11 6.54 -2.46 -4.74
C ILE A 11 7.99 -2.53 -4.24
N ILE A 12 8.75 -3.52 -4.68
CA ILE A 12 10.17 -3.67 -4.31
C ILE A 12 10.96 -2.47 -4.81
N GLU A 13 10.74 -2.04 -6.05
CA GLU A 13 11.40 -0.85 -6.58
C GLU A 13 11.01 0.42 -5.81
N LEU A 14 9.73 0.59 -5.47
CA LEU A 14 9.25 1.70 -4.66
C LEU A 14 9.95 1.73 -3.30
N GLN A 15 10.02 0.59 -2.62
CA GLN A 15 10.73 0.43 -1.34
C GLN A 15 12.20 0.87 -1.47
N VAL A 16 12.91 0.42 -2.51
CA VAL A 16 14.30 0.80 -2.76
C VAL A 16 14.44 2.30 -3.03
N ARG A 17 13.56 2.88 -3.87
CA ARG A 17 13.59 4.30 -4.20
C ARG A 17 13.33 5.16 -2.96
N MET A 18 12.32 4.83 -2.16
CA MET A 18 12.00 5.57 -0.94
C MET A 18 13.13 5.50 0.08
N LYS A 19 13.75 4.33 0.27
CA LYS A 19 14.93 4.17 1.14
C LYS A 19 16.16 4.94 0.67
N LYS A 20 16.28 5.26 -0.62
CA LYS A 20 17.35 6.12 -1.15
C LYS A 20 17.04 7.61 -1.00
N SER A 21 15.76 7.96 -0.89
CA SER A 21 15.28 9.34 -0.78
C SER A 21 15.05 9.80 0.65
N LEU A 22 15.54 9.06 1.65
CA LEU A 22 15.43 9.42 3.06
C LEU A 22 16.12 10.76 3.32
N ARG A 23 15.33 11.73 3.79
CA ARG A 23 15.76 13.10 4.13
C ARG A 23 14.97 13.64 5.33
N GLY A 24 14.24 12.77 6.03
CA GLY A 24 13.34 13.17 7.10
C GLY A 24 14.10 13.54 8.37
N LYS A 25 13.34 13.98 9.37
CA LYS A 25 13.88 14.34 10.69
C LYS A 25 14.01 13.13 11.63
N LEU A 26 13.53 11.95 11.21
CA LEU A 26 13.60 10.73 12.00
C LEU A 26 14.95 10.05 11.82
N ASP A 27 15.28 9.17 12.76
CA ASP A 27 16.42 8.27 12.60
C ASP A 27 16.21 7.39 11.36
N GLU A 28 17.24 7.31 10.51
CA GLU A 28 17.19 6.57 9.24
C GLU A 28 16.77 5.11 9.42
N LYS A 29 17.13 4.47 10.54
CA LYS A 29 16.71 3.09 10.85
C LYS A 29 15.21 3.00 11.07
N ILE A 30 14.61 4.01 11.69
CA ILE A 30 13.16 4.09 11.89
C ILE A 30 12.47 4.29 10.55
N GLU A 31 12.94 5.22 9.71
CA GLU A 31 12.36 5.46 8.38
C GLU A 31 12.42 4.21 7.50
N LYS A 32 13.56 3.51 7.48
CA LYS A 32 13.74 2.25 6.77
C LYS A 32 12.78 1.17 7.27
N LYS A 33 12.62 1.05 8.59
CA LYS A 33 11.73 0.06 9.20
C LYS A 33 10.26 0.31 8.82
N ILE A 34 9.81 1.55 8.83
CA ILE A 34 8.44 1.91 8.41
C ILE A 34 8.23 1.51 6.95
N ILE A 35 9.17 1.86 6.07
CA ILE A 35 9.08 1.51 4.64
C ILE A 35 9.06 -0.01 4.44
N ASP A 36 9.85 -0.76 5.22
CA ASP A 36 9.86 -2.24 5.18
C ASP A 36 8.54 -2.85 5.62
N GLU A 37 7.99 -2.39 6.73
CA GLU A 37 6.70 -2.87 7.24
C GLU A 37 5.57 -2.64 6.23
N PHE A 38 5.56 -1.49 5.58
CA PHE A 38 4.56 -1.15 4.57
C PHE A 38 4.70 -1.99 3.30
N SER A 39 5.92 -2.11 2.78
CA SER A 39 6.23 -2.95 1.63
C SER A 39 5.79 -4.41 1.88
N ASN A 40 6.18 -4.96 3.03
CA ASN A 40 5.82 -6.32 3.43
C ASN A 40 4.31 -6.49 3.60
N THR A 41 3.61 -5.51 4.16
CA THR A 41 2.15 -5.53 4.30
C THR A 41 1.48 -5.62 2.94
N TYR A 42 1.87 -4.78 1.97
CA TYR A 42 1.28 -4.80 0.63
C TYR A 42 1.61 -6.10 -0.13
N MET A 43 2.83 -6.62 -0.01
CA MET A 43 3.18 -7.93 -0.57
C MET A 43 2.31 -9.05 0.01
N ALA A 44 2.18 -9.11 1.34
CA ALA A 44 1.38 -10.13 2.02
C ALA A 44 -0.11 -10.04 1.70
N MET A 45 -0.66 -8.82 1.61
CA MET A 45 -2.07 -8.62 1.25
C MET A 45 -2.34 -8.95 -0.22
N THR A 46 -1.39 -8.67 -1.11
CA THR A 46 -1.46 -9.11 -2.52
C THR A 46 -1.55 -10.62 -2.61
N ASP A 47 -0.68 -11.34 -1.89
CA ASP A 47 -0.70 -12.82 -1.87
C ASP A 47 -1.99 -13.35 -1.26
N LYS A 48 -2.45 -12.74 -0.15
CA LYS A 48 -3.70 -13.12 0.51
C LYS A 48 -4.90 -12.99 -0.43
N TYR A 49 -5.02 -11.88 -1.15
CA TYR A 49 -6.12 -11.66 -2.08
C TYR A 49 -6.01 -12.54 -3.32
N SER A 50 -4.81 -12.68 -3.90
CA SER A 50 -4.57 -13.60 -5.02
C SER A 50 -4.97 -15.03 -4.67
N ASN A 51 -4.48 -15.55 -3.54
CA ASN A 51 -4.77 -16.91 -3.08
C ASN A 51 -6.26 -17.09 -2.82
N ALA A 52 -6.91 -16.09 -2.21
CA ALA A 52 -8.33 -16.17 -1.92
C ALA A 52 -9.18 -16.19 -3.20
N VAL A 53 -8.83 -15.40 -4.21
CA VAL A 53 -9.53 -15.43 -5.50
C VAL A 53 -9.32 -16.77 -6.22
N GLN A 54 -8.08 -17.29 -6.27
CA GLN A 54 -7.77 -18.56 -6.94
C GLN A 54 -8.41 -19.77 -6.25
N SER A 55 -8.48 -19.75 -4.92
CA SER A 55 -9.02 -20.85 -4.12
C SER A 55 -10.52 -20.74 -3.86
N GLY A 56 -11.17 -19.68 -4.36
CA GLY A 56 -12.58 -19.39 -4.07
C GLY A 56 -12.88 -19.11 -2.59
N ILE A 57 -11.86 -18.71 -1.81
CA ILE A 57 -12.03 -18.37 -0.39
C ILE A 57 -12.85 -17.10 -0.30
N ASN A 58 -13.91 -17.18 0.50
CA ASN A 58 -14.85 -16.09 0.66
C ASN A 58 -14.31 -15.04 1.65
N LEU A 59 -13.60 -14.04 1.14
CA LEU A 59 -13.24 -12.85 1.92
C LEU A 59 -14.30 -11.76 1.74
N PRO A 60 -14.78 -11.10 2.83
CA PRO A 60 -15.80 -10.06 2.73
C PRO A 60 -15.47 -8.94 1.74
N ILE A 61 -14.19 -8.60 1.59
CA ILE A 61 -13.79 -7.58 0.62
C ILE A 61 -13.93 -8.04 -0.83
N LEU A 62 -13.66 -9.32 -1.12
CA LEU A 62 -13.77 -9.88 -2.46
C LEU A 62 -15.23 -10.06 -2.89
N GLN A 63 -16.15 -10.21 -1.92
CA GLN A 63 -17.59 -10.26 -2.20
C GLN A 63 -18.09 -8.97 -2.85
N LYS A 64 -17.56 -7.81 -2.44
CA LYS A 64 -17.91 -6.50 -3.04
C LYS A 64 -17.63 -6.46 -4.55
N PHE A 65 -16.70 -7.30 -5.00
CA PHE A 65 -16.22 -7.32 -6.37
C PHE A 65 -16.55 -8.64 -7.09
N ALA A 66 -17.47 -9.45 -6.56
CA ALA A 66 -17.78 -10.77 -7.11
C ALA A 66 -18.32 -10.73 -8.55
N SER A 67 -18.82 -9.59 -9.03
CA SER A 67 -19.27 -9.39 -10.41
C SER A 67 -18.13 -9.13 -11.41
N PHE A 68 -16.90 -8.89 -10.95
CA PHE A 68 -15.75 -8.58 -11.81
C PHE A 68 -14.96 -9.84 -12.18
N PRO A 69 -14.14 -9.81 -13.25
CA PRO A 69 -13.16 -10.86 -13.54
C PRO A 69 -12.20 -11.09 -12.38
N VAL A 70 -11.72 -12.33 -12.23
CA VAL A 70 -10.84 -12.79 -11.14
C VAL A 70 -9.63 -11.87 -10.95
N GLU A 71 -8.99 -11.50 -12.05
CA GLU A 71 -7.77 -10.71 -12.09
C GLU A 71 -8.04 -9.26 -11.67
N GLU A 72 -9.24 -8.75 -11.99
CA GLU A 72 -9.67 -7.41 -11.61
C GLU A 72 -10.08 -7.34 -10.12
N ARG A 73 -10.57 -8.43 -9.54
CA ARG A 73 -10.95 -8.48 -8.11
C ARG A 73 -9.76 -8.22 -7.18
N VAL A 74 -8.58 -8.74 -7.53
CA VAL A 74 -7.36 -8.52 -6.74
C VAL A 74 -6.96 -7.05 -6.77
N TYR A 75 -6.97 -6.43 -7.96
CA TYR A 75 -6.73 -4.99 -8.12
C TYR A 75 -7.70 -4.17 -7.28
N LEU A 76 -9.01 -4.43 -7.40
CA LEU A 76 -10.04 -3.67 -6.68
C LEU A 76 -9.92 -3.85 -5.16
N ALA A 77 -9.58 -5.05 -4.67
CA ALA A 77 -9.35 -5.28 -3.25
C ALA A 77 -8.11 -4.54 -2.72
N LEU A 78 -7.04 -4.45 -3.53
CA LEU A 78 -5.84 -3.68 -3.18
C LEU A 78 -6.10 -2.16 -3.22
N LEU A 79 -6.90 -1.68 -4.17
CA LEU A 79 -7.32 -0.29 -4.26
C LEU A 79 -8.14 0.12 -3.03
N ASP A 80 -9.14 -0.68 -2.67
CA ASP A 80 -9.99 -0.40 -1.51
C ASP A 80 -9.23 -0.58 -0.17
N LEU A 81 -8.20 -1.43 -0.10
CA LEU A 81 -7.25 -1.44 1.02
C LEU A 81 -6.49 -0.12 1.11
N LEU A 82 -5.96 0.38 -0.01
CA LEU A 82 -5.22 1.64 -0.07
C LEU A 82 -6.05 2.83 0.38
N GLU A 83 -7.29 2.94 -0.12
CA GLU A 83 -8.21 4.01 0.25
C GLU A 83 -8.52 4.00 1.75
N ARG A 84 -8.74 2.82 2.35
CA ARG A 84 -8.95 2.72 3.79
C ARG A 84 -7.73 3.15 4.60
N MET A 85 -6.54 2.68 4.22
CA MET A 85 -5.30 3.05 4.91
C MET A 85 -5.03 4.57 4.82
N GLU A 86 -5.32 5.18 3.67
CA GLU A 86 -5.12 6.62 3.48
C GLU A 86 -6.06 7.46 4.36
N ILE A 87 -7.33 7.06 4.48
CA ILE A 87 -8.28 7.71 5.39
C ILE A 87 -7.76 7.62 6.83
N ASP A 88 -7.40 6.42 7.28
CA ASP A 88 -6.92 6.19 8.65
C ASP A 88 -5.66 7.00 8.96
N PHE A 89 -4.69 7.03 8.04
CA PHE A 89 -3.47 7.80 8.25
C PHE A 89 -3.67 9.30 8.13
N SER A 90 -4.54 9.76 7.23
CA SER A 90 -4.84 11.20 7.10
C SER A 90 -5.53 11.74 8.35
N GLN A 91 -6.48 10.98 8.92
CA GLN A 91 -7.13 11.33 10.18
C GLN A 91 -6.13 11.37 11.34
N LYS A 92 -5.29 10.33 11.46
CA LYS A 92 -4.25 10.30 12.50
C LYS A 92 -3.27 11.47 12.35
N PHE A 93 -2.78 11.71 11.13
CA PHE A 93 -1.84 12.79 10.83
C PHE A 93 -2.42 14.17 11.19
N ALA A 94 -3.69 14.42 10.88
CA ALA A 94 -4.36 15.67 11.26
C ALA A 94 -4.43 15.85 12.79
N MET A 95 -4.66 14.77 13.54
CA MET A 95 -4.64 14.79 15.01
C MET A 95 -3.22 15.02 15.54
N ASP A 96 -2.21 14.34 15.00
CA ASP A 96 -0.82 14.50 15.41
C ASP A 96 -0.32 15.93 15.15
N LEU A 97 -0.71 16.53 14.03
CA LEU A 97 -0.48 17.96 13.72
C LEU A 97 -1.12 18.88 14.75
N LYS A 98 -2.39 18.64 15.10
CA LYS A 98 -3.12 19.45 16.10
C LYS A 98 -2.45 19.40 17.48
N HIS A 99 -1.83 18.27 17.83
CA HIS A 99 -1.18 18.04 19.12
C HIS A 99 0.34 18.31 19.11
N GLY A 100 0.93 18.68 17.98
CA GLY A 100 2.36 18.99 17.87
C GLY A 100 3.27 17.77 18.08
N LEU A 101 2.81 16.57 17.73
CA LEU A 101 3.57 15.33 17.91
C LEU A 101 4.59 15.14 16.77
N GLU A 102 5.70 15.88 16.82
CA GLU A 102 6.67 15.99 15.71
C GLU A 102 7.10 14.64 15.13
N ASN A 103 7.46 13.66 15.97
CA ASN A 103 7.86 12.34 15.48
C ASN A 103 6.72 11.61 14.76
N GLU A 104 5.49 11.65 15.29
CA GLU A 104 4.33 11.01 14.65
C GLU A 104 3.96 11.69 13.34
N ILE A 105 4.12 13.01 13.26
CA ILE A 105 3.94 13.79 12.02
C ILE A 105 4.92 13.31 10.94
N GLU A 106 6.21 13.14 11.27
CA GLU A 106 7.20 12.65 10.32
C GLU A 106 6.91 11.19 9.89
N ILE A 107 6.48 10.34 10.82
CA ILE A 107 6.01 8.98 10.50
C ILE A 107 4.82 9.04 9.53
N GLY A 108 3.84 9.91 9.79
CA GLY A 108 2.66 10.10 8.96
C GLY A 108 2.99 10.52 7.53
N LYS A 109 3.94 11.45 7.36
CA LYS A 109 4.42 11.87 6.03
C LYS A 109 5.00 10.71 5.23
N ILE A 110 5.82 9.86 5.85
CA ILE A 110 6.40 8.68 5.20
C ILE A 110 5.30 7.72 4.76
N LYS A 111 4.31 7.45 5.62
CA LYS A 111 3.19 6.55 5.34
C LYS A 111 2.34 7.05 4.17
N ILE A 112 1.97 8.33 4.18
CA ILE A 112 1.19 8.96 3.11
C ILE A 112 1.97 8.92 1.79
N ALA A 113 3.26 9.29 1.81
CA ALA A 113 4.10 9.23 0.61
C ALA A 113 4.24 7.80 0.05
N PHE A 114 4.30 6.79 0.93
CA PHE A 114 4.33 5.39 0.52
C PHE A 114 3.01 4.97 -0.14
N LEU A 115 1.87 5.32 0.45
CA LEU A 115 0.54 5.04 -0.14
C LEU A 115 0.36 5.71 -1.50
N ASP A 116 0.82 6.96 -1.66
CA ASP A 116 0.82 7.63 -2.95
C ASP A 116 1.69 6.91 -3.99
N GLY A 117 2.83 6.35 -3.55
CA GLY A 117 3.65 5.46 -4.35
C GLY A 117 2.87 4.24 -4.82
N ILE A 118 2.27 3.50 -3.88
CA ILE A 118 1.49 2.30 -4.19
C ILE A 118 0.34 2.59 -5.15
N ARG A 119 -0.38 3.70 -4.98
CA ARG A 119 -1.48 4.11 -5.88
C ARG A 119 -0.99 4.20 -7.33
N ARG A 120 0.18 4.81 -7.55
CA ARG A 120 0.78 4.93 -8.88
C ARG A 120 1.14 3.54 -9.42
N GLU A 121 1.87 2.74 -8.64
CA GLU A 121 2.28 1.39 -9.07
C GLU A 121 1.08 0.48 -9.37
N LEU A 122 0.02 0.55 -8.57
CA LEU A 122 -1.21 -0.22 -8.76
C LEU A 122 -1.90 0.13 -10.08
N ASN A 123 -2.00 1.42 -10.39
CA ASN A 123 -2.56 1.89 -11.65
C ASN A 123 -1.68 1.52 -12.84
N PHE A 124 -0.35 1.65 -12.73
CA PHE A 124 0.56 1.20 -13.79
C PHE A 124 0.44 -0.30 -14.06
N ALA A 125 0.46 -1.13 -13.02
CA ALA A 125 0.34 -2.59 -13.14
C ALA A 125 -1.02 -3.06 -13.71
N ARG A 126 -2.04 -2.21 -13.74
CA ARG A 126 -3.34 -2.49 -14.38
C ARG A 126 -3.31 -2.30 -15.90
N PHE A 127 -2.55 -1.31 -16.37
CA PHE A 127 -2.56 -0.86 -17.77
C PHE A 127 -1.36 -1.31 -18.60
N ILE A 128 -0.34 -1.94 -18.00
CA ILE A 128 0.76 -2.56 -18.74
C ILE A 128 0.28 -3.93 -19.25
N GLU A 129 0.27 -4.09 -20.57
CA GLU A 129 0.04 -5.37 -21.28
C GLU A 129 1.28 -6.28 -21.23
#